data_AF-A0A817F060-F1
#
_entry.id   AF-A0A817F060-F1
#
_cell.length_a   1.000
_cell.length_b   1.000
_cell.length_c   1.000
_cell.angle_alpha   90.00
_cell.angle_beta   90.00
_cell.angle_gamma   90.00
#
_symmetry.space_group_name_H-M   'P 1'
#
loop_
_entity.id
_entity.type
_entity.pdbx_description
1 polymer ?
#
loop_
_entity_poly.entity_id
_entity_poly.type
_entity_poly.pdbx_seq_one_letter_code
_entity_poly.pdbx_strand_id
1 'polypeptide(L)'
;MSIITFILLYTTICYTESTVYDITSSTLNWQSILSNLKAGDIVTIHQGSYTTAGSGHFQLTLNGQLTQPIIIQGAPNEAHPIIQSPKAGANVQNILNIQGSNFMLKHLAFTKGSRGIRLGPAVTSNAIFDDIYIYDTTGTAFSANDAGNEYFNITLRNSEIKNTNAFGATTGECVYFGCVNDACRVRDSLLEHNYCHDTLGSQGGARAAFQVKSGSYNVIIRNNACYKVVGPCIVVYDDYNRGRNLIIGNLAINAGTADLGIQCTSGATIINNIVINASKMIIDNNGLQELWTLFKLASPSIKIAAGWTIRNCLASIENHGELIRSFDGVFYLILNTLSTENIDLLAVTLAIIAEIVKDEHNLEILTDLGIVSKISQLNDLDYPQLRKPYCDAIANLLDLPKNQEQFGNRRVMIALKNYLQEQDSELYKPLTKIIYDLSCVPSNCVILHDVGIASNLLKLIGDDDPNVQEKSANALRNMRQLLNANRQVERTIIKDISRVPTQKTIDKRVKCIL
;
A
#
# COMPACT_ATOMS: atom_id res chain seq x y z
N MET A 1 51.76 -53.27 -41.49
CA MET A 1 51.42 -51.86 -41.78
C MET A 1 49.93 -51.80 -42.07
N SER A 2 49.12 -51.47 -41.06
CA SER A 2 47.66 -51.37 -41.20
C SER A 2 47.28 -49.93 -41.52
N ILE A 3 46.57 -49.74 -42.63
CA ILE A 3 46.03 -48.45 -43.06
C ILE A 3 44.69 -48.25 -42.32
N ILE A 4 44.62 -47.22 -41.49
CA ILE A 4 43.39 -46.77 -40.84
C ILE A 4 42.81 -45.64 -41.69
N THR A 5 41.66 -45.90 -42.31
CA THR A 5 40.87 -44.93 -43.07
C THR A 5 40.04 -44.08 -42.09
N PHE A 6 40.36 -42.79 -42.00
CA PHE A 6 39.54 -41.81 -41.27
C PHE A 6 38.35 -41.38 -42.14
N ILE A 7 37.14 -41.73 -41.73
CA ILE A 7 35.90 -41.21 -42.30
C ILE A 7 35.60 -39.88 -41.59
N LEU A 8 35.78 -38.76 -42.29
CA LEU A 8 35.27 -37.45 -41.85
C LEU A 8 33.74 -37.45 -42.01
N LEU A 9 33.00 -37.51 -40.90
CA LEU A 9 31.59 -37.10 -40.89
C LEU A 9 31.53 -35.57 -41.01
N TYR A 10 31.17 -35.09 -42.21
CA TYR A 10 30.69 -33.72 -42.37
C TYR A 10 29.30 -33.61 -41.76
N THR A 11 29.20 -33.03 -40.56
CA THR A 11 27.93 -32.50 -40.05
C THR A 11 27.62 -31.22 -40.84
N THR A 12 26.75 -31.34 -41.85
CA THR A 12 26.12 -30.17 -42.46
C THR A 12 25.29 -29.46 -41.40
N ILE A 13 25.81 -28.35 -40.88
CA ILE A 13 25.04 -27.39 -40.09
C ILE A 13 24.07 -26.73 -41.07
N CYS A 14 22.84 -27.25 -41.12
CA CYS A 14 21.77 -26.64 -41.89
C CYS A 14 21.32 -25.39 -41.11
N TYR A 15 21.87 -24.24 -41.46
CA TYR A 15 21.31 -22.97 -41.02
C TYR A 15 19.95 -22.81 -41.70
N THR A 16 18.85 -22.98 -40.97
CA THR A 16 17.56 -22.49 -41.43
C THR A 16 17.65 -20.97 -41.53
N GLU A 17 17.53 -20.44 -42.75
CA GLU A 17 17.47 -19.01 -42.99
C GLU A 17 16.27 -18.41 -42.23
N SER A 18 16.54 -17.38 -41.44
CA SER A 18 15.52 -16.58 -40.75
C SER A 18 14.72 -15.80 -41.79
N THR A 19 13.40 -15.99 -41.80
CA THR A 19 12.51 -15.21 -42.68
C THR A 19 11.90 -14.04 -41.91
N VAL A 20 11.86 -12.88 -42.56
CA VAL A 20 11.18 -11.68 -42.04
C VAL A 20 9.83 -11.54 -42.72
N TYR A 21 8.78 -11.34 -41.93
CA TYR A 21 7.41 -11.14 -42.40
C TYR A 21 6.89 -9.78 -41.95
N ASP A 22 6.25 -9.04 -42.86
CA ASP A 22 5.52 -7.81 -42.54
C ASP A 22 4.02 -8.03 -42.75
N ILE A 23 3.24 -7.83 -41.69
CA ILE A 23 1.78 -8.01 -41.66
C ILE A 23 1.13 -6.66 -41.45
N THR A 24 0.23 -6.28 -42.35
CA THR A 24 -0.62 -5.08 -42.22
C THR A 24 -2.08 -5.49 -42.11
N SER A 25 -2.98 -4.56 -41.80
CA SER A 25 -4.42 -4.83 -41.74
C SER A 25 -5.03 -5.33 -43.06
N SER A 26 -4.31 -5.16 -44.19
CA SER A 26 -4.70 -5.72 -45.49
C SER A 26 -4.21 -7.14 -45.75
N THR A 27 -3.33 -7.69 -44.90
CA THR A 27 -2.79 -9.05 -45.06
C THR A 27 -3.83 -10.09 -44.66
N LEU A 28 -4.62 -10.57 -45.63
CA LEU A 28 -5.76 -11.47 -45.38
C LEU A 28 -5.37 -12.83 -44.78
N ASN A 29 -4.18 -13.34 -45.08
CA ASN A 29 -3.68 -14.66 -44.65
C ASN A 29 -2.77 -14.60 -43.41
N TRP A 30 -2.82 -13.51 -42.62
CA TRP A 30 -1.95 -13.30 -41.46
C TRP A 30 -1.95 -14.47 -40.46
N GLN A 31 -3.11 -15.10 -40.18
CA GLN A 31 -3.18 -16.27 -39.30
C GLN A 31 -2.40 -17.47 -39.85
N SER A 32 -2.41 -17.65 -41.18
CA SER A 32 -1.69 -18.73 -41.86
C SER A 32 -0.19 -18.48 -41.80
N ILE A 33 0.26 -17.23 -41.98
CA ILE A 33 1.68 -16.85 -41.83
C ILE A 33 2.16 -17.22 -40.42
N LEU A 34 1.47 -16.73 -39.39
CA LEU A 34 1.85 -16.97 -37.99
C LEU A 34 1.84 -18.46 -37.61
N SER A 35 0.97 -19.27 -38.22
CA SER A 35 0.87 -20.72 -37.93
C SER A 35 1.99 -21.56 -38.56
N ASN A 36 2.78 -20.99 -39.49
CA ASN A 36 3.81 -21.71 -40.25
C ASN A 36 5.25 -21.21 -39.96
N LEU A 37 5.42 -20.40 -38.91
CA LEU A 37 6.73 -19.86 -38.53
C LEU A 37 7.69 -20.97 -38.11
N LYS A 38 8.96 -20.80 -38.46
CA LYS A 38 10.08 -21.68 -38.15
C LYS A 38 11.06 -20.96 -37.21
N ALA A 39 11.92 -21.75 -36.56
CA ALA A 39 12.96 -21.22 -35.71
C ALA A 39 13.78 -20.12 -36.41
N GLY A 40 13.90 -18.97 -35.74
CA GLY A 40 14.60 -17.79 -36.25
C GLY A 40 13.71 -16.81 -37.01
N ASP A 41 12.47 -17.15 -37.37
CA ASP A 41 11.59 -16.23 -38.10
C ASP A 41 11.19 -15.01 -37.23
N ILE A 42 11.09 -13.86 -37.89
CA ILE A 42 10.70 -12.58 -37.27
C ILE A 42 9.47 -12.04 -38.00
N VAL A 43 8.43 -11.72 -37.26
CA VAL A 43 7.19 -11.12 -37.78
C VAL A 43 7.00 -9.75 -37.19
N THR A 44 6.85 -8.74 -38.03
CA THR A 44 6.41 -7.39 -37.66
C THR A 44 4.95 -7.23 -38.06
N ILE A 45 4.09 -6.92 -37.08
CA ILE A 45 2.67 -6.62 -37.30
C ILE A 45 2.48 -5.11 -37.15
N HIS A 46 2.00 -4.46 -38.19
CA HIS A 46 1.70 -3.03 -38.15
C HIS A 46 0.38 -2.77 -37.43
N GLN A 47 0.21 -1.54 -36.93
CA GLN A 47 -1.00 -1.09 -36.26
C GLN A 47 -2.26 -1.42 -37.08
N GLY A 48 -3.30 -1.84 -36.39
CA GLY A 48 -4.54 -2.26 -37.01
C GLY A 48 -5.28 -3.28 -36.15
N SER A 49 -6.47 -3.65 -36.60
CA SER A 49 -7.31 -4.63 -35.91
C SER A 49 -7.34 -5.94 -36.70
N TYR A 50 -6.91 -7.01 -36.07
CA TYR A 50 -6.78 -8.36 -36.61
C TYR A 50 -7.78 -9.28 -35.92
N THR A 51 -8.91 -9.49 -36.58
CA THR A 51 -9.98 -10.34 -36.04
C THR A 51 -9.70 -11.81 -36.36
N THR A 52 -9.68 -12.66 -35.34
CA THR A 52 -9.47 -14.11 -35.52
C THR A 52 -10.63 -14.73 -36.32
N ALA A 53 -10.33 -15.61 -37.27
CA ALA A 53 -11.35 -16.28 -38.08
C ALA A 53 -12.19 -17.31 -37.28
N GLY A 54 -13.50 -17.35 -37.55
CA GLY A 54 -14.42 -18.40 -37.11
C GLY A 54 -15.07 -18.19 -35.73
N SER A 55 -15.72 -19.24 -35.22
CA SER A 55 -16.31 -19.30 -33.86
C SER A 55 -15.34 -19.79 -32.78
N GLY A 56 -14.07 -20.04 -33.16
CA GLY A 56 -13.02 -20.64 -32.33
C GLY A 56 -11.94 -19.67 -31.87
N HIS A 57 -11.03 -20.17 -31.03
CA HIS A 57 -9.80 -19.48 -30.61
C HIS A 57 -8.72 -19.54 -31.70
N PHE A 58 -7.82 -18.55 -31.75
CA PHE A 58 -6.62 -18.64 -32.57
C PHE A 58 -5.60 -19.54 -31.88
N GLN A 59 -5.04 -20.52 -32.59
CA GLN A 59 -4.09 -21.47 -32.03
C GLN A 59 -2.72 -21.36 -32.70
N LEU A 60 -1.67 -21.20 -31.89
CA LEU A 60 -0.29 -21.14 -32.34
C LEU A 60 0.57 -22.21 -31.65
N THR A 61 1.42 -22.88 -32.42
CA THR A 61 2.49 -23.74 -31.90
C THR A 61 3.81 -23.20 -32.43
N LEU A 62 4.57 -22.53 -31.56
CA LEU A 62 5.82 -21.86 -31.93
C LEU A 62 7.00 -22.65 -31.35
N ASN A 63 7.83 -23.23 -32.22
CA ASN A 63 9.02 -23.98 -31.83
C ASN A 63 10.28 -23.33 -32.41
N GLY A 64 10.82 -22.36 -31.69
CA GLY A 64 12.13 -21.79 -31.95
C GLY A 64 13.27 -22.60 -31.34
N GLN A 65 14.48 -22.09 -31.49
CA GLN A 65 15.68 -22.56 -30.81
C GLN A 65 16.21 -21.48 -29.87
N LEU A 66 16.97 -21.85 -28.83
CA LEU A 66 17.53 -20.87 -27.89
C LEU A 66 18.37 -19.78 -28.59
N THR A 67 19.09 -20.14 -29.65
CA THR A 67 19.90 -19.22 -30.47
C THR A 67 19.14 -18.60 -31.65
N GLN A 68 17.95 -19.11 -31.96
CA GLN A 68 17.09 -18.67 -33.07
C GLN A 68 15.62 -18.73 -32.62
N PRO A 69 15.21 -17.86 -31.69
CA PRO A 69 13.82 -17.83 -31.22
C PRO A 69 12.91 -17.34 -32.35
N ILE A 70 11.62 -17.71 -32.27
CA ILE A 70 10.59 -17.08 -33.11
C ILE A 70 10.19 -15.76 -32.47
N ILE A 71 10.18 -14.66 -33.23
CA ILE A 71 9.80 -13.34 -32.72
C ILE A 71 8.56 -12.86 -33.46
N ILE A 72 7.50 -12.54 -32.71
CA ILE A 72 6.31 -11.86 -33.23
C ILE A 72 6.19 -10.54 -32.49
N GLN A 73 6.31 -9.42 -33.20
CA GLN A 73 6.33 -8.10 -32.62
C GLN A 73 5.39 -7.13 -33.32
N GLY A 74 4.83 -6.18 -32.58
CA GLY A 74 4.24 -4.99 -33.18
C GLY A 74 5.30 -4.06 -33.77
N ALA A 75 4.93 -3.32 -34.81
CA ALA A 75 5.81 -2.35 -35.44
C ALA A 75 6.23 -1.25 -34.45
N PRO A 76 7.53 -0.88 -34.40
CA PRO A 76 8.02 0.12 -33.46
C PRO A 76 7.46 1.51 -33.78
N ASN A 77 7.17 2.29 -32.73
CA ASN A 77 6.58 3.64 -32.82
C ASN A 77 5.17 3.70 -33.42
N GLU A 78 4.49 2.56 -33.53
CA GLU A 78 3.08 2.49 -33.87
C GLU A 78 2.26 2.17 -32.61
N ALA A 79 0.93 2.27 -32.69
CA ALA A 79 0.07 1.73 -31.62
C ALA A 79 0.09 0.19 -31.64
N HIS A 80 -0.14 -0.45 -30.49
CA HIS A 80 -0.22 -1.91 -30.41
C HIS A 80 -1.20 -2.48 -31.45
N PRO A 81 -0.76 -3.38 -32.34
CA PRO A 81 -1.66 -4.15 -33.19
C PRO A 81 -2.63 -4.95 -32.33
N ILE A 82 -3.93 -4.86 -32.65
CA ILE A 82 -5.00 -5.43 -31.84
C ILE A 82 -5.43 -6.77 -32.42
N ILE A 83 -5.04 -7.86 -31.77
CA ILE A 83 -5.55 -9.20 -32.06
C ILE A 83 -6.83 -9.39 -31.24
N GLN A 84 -7.98 -9.55 -31.92
CA GLN A 84 -9.27 -9.59 -31.24
C GLN A 84 -10.11 -10.81 -31.62
N SER A 85 -10.83 -11.33 -30.64
CA SER A 85 -11.90 -12.31 -30.90
C SER A 85 -13.07 -11.64 -31.64
N PRO A 86 -13.75 -12.32 -32.58
CA PRO A 86 -14.95 -11.81 -33.24
C PRO A 86 -16.15 -11.71 -32.28
N LYS A 87 -16.08 -12.36 -31.10
CA LYS A 87 -17.15 -12.39 -30.10
C LYS A 87 -16.68 -11.87 -28.75
N ALA A 88 -17.59 -11.17 -28.07
CA ALA A 88 -17.51 -10.77 -26.67
C ALA A 88 -18.76 -11.27 -25.94
N GLY A 89 -18.69 -11.43 -24.62
CA GLY A 89 -19.81 -11.93 -23.81
C GLY A 89 -19.52 -13.22 -23.05
N ALA A 90 -20.49 -13.70 -22.28
CA ALA A 90 -20.44 -15.00 -21.64
C ALA A 90 -20.38 -16.14 -22.69
N ASN A 91 -19.65 -17.23 -22.40
CA ASN A 91 -19.54 -18.43 -23.26
C ASN A 91 -18.87 -18.23 -24.63
N VAL A 92 -17.88 -17.33 -24.72
CA VAL A 92 -17.02 -17.17 -25.91
C VAL A 92 -15.72 -17.98 -25.80
N GLN A 93 -15.01 -18.18 -26.91
CA GLN A 93 -13.69 -18.83 -26.92
C GLN A 93 -12.56 -17.86 -26.55
N ASN A 94 -11.40 -18.40 -26.19
CA ASN A 94 -10.19 -17.60 -25.92
C ASN A 94 -9.73 -16.84 -27.16
N ILE A 95 -8.96 -15.76 -26.99
CA ILE A 95 -8.40 -15.02 -28.13
C ILE A 95 -7.25 -15.84 -28.73
N LEU A 96 -6.23 -16.15 -27.93
CA LEU A 96 -5.05 -16.89 -28.34
C LEU A 96 -4.79 -18.08 -27.40
N ASN A 97 -4.73 -19.28 -27.96
CA ASN A 97 -4.08 -20.43 -27.34
C ASN A 97 -2.70 -20.60 -27.98
N ILE A 98 -1.64 -20.58 -27.19
CA ILE A 98 -0.26 -20.65 -27.68
C ILE A 98 0.53 -21.70 -26.91
N GLN A 99 1.38 -22.43 -27.60
CA GLN A 99 2.25 -23.44 -27.02
C GLN A 99 3.58 -23.54 -27.76
N GLY A 100 4.51 -24.33 -27.23
CA GLY A 100 5.81 -24.61 -27.84
C GLY A 100 6.98 -24.04 -27.04
N SER A 101 8.11 -23.76 -27.70
CA SER A 101 9.33 -23.34 -27.02
C SER A 101 10.11 -22.27 -27.75
N ASN A 102 10.84 -21.45 -26.99
CA ASN A 102 11.79 -20.43 -27.49
C ASN A 102 11.13 -19.43 -28.45
N PHE A 103 10.19 -18.64 -27.93
CA PHE A 103 9.54 -17.59 -28.71
C PHE A 103 9.32 -16.31 -27.90
N MET A 104 9.12 -15.21 -28.62
CA MET A 104 8.81 -13.91 -28.04
C MET A 104 7.59 -13.30 -28.72
N LEU A 105 6.65 -12.82 -27.92
CA LEU A 105 5.58 -11.91 -28.34
C LEU A 105 5.86 -10.54 -27.72
N LYS A 106 5.85 -9.48 -28.54
CA LYS A 106 6.15 -8.13 -28.08
C LYS A 106 5.24 -7.05 -28.67
N HIS A 107 4.85 -6.06 -27.88
CA HIS A 107 4.13 -4.88 -28.38
C HIS A 107 2.84 -5.26 -29.12
N LEU A 108 2.00 -6.11 -28.51
CA LEU A 108 0.72 -6.57 -29.07
C LEU A 108 -0.42 -6.33 -28.10
N ALA A 109 -1.61 -6.05 -28.62
CA ALA A 109 -2.84 -5.90 -27.85
C ALA A 109 -3.80 -7.06 -28.10
N PHE A 110 -4.50 -7.50 -27.05
CA PHE A 110 -5.48 -8.58 -27.08
C PHE A 110 -6.78 -8.15 -26.41
N THR A 111 -7.91 -8.31 -27.09
CA THR A 111 -9.22 -7.92 -26.53
C THR A 111 -10.38 -8.82 -26.92
N LYS A 112 -11.47 -8.75 -26.13
CA LYS A 112 -12.67 -9.58 -26.19
C LYS A 112 -12.37 -11.03 -25.79
N GLY A 113 -13.12 -11.99 -26.32
CA GLY A 113 -12.89 -13.42 -26.04
C GLY A 113 -13.04 -13.79 -24.57
N SER A 114 -12.75 -15.05 -24.26
CA SER A 114 -12.84 -15.60 -22.91
C SER A 114 -11.56 -15.31 -22.15
N ARG A 115 -10.51 -16.08 -22.44
CA ARG A 115 -9.16 -15.76 -21.99
C ARG A 115 -8.41 -14.97 -23.05
N GLY A 116 -7.52 -14.08 -22.61
CA GLY A 116 -6.66 -13.33 -23.51
C GLY A 116 -5.64 -14.23 -24.19
N ILE A 117 -4.59 -14.59 -23.46
CA ILE A 117 -3.56 -15.53 -23.87
C ILE A 117 -3.58 -16.74 -22.93
N ARG A 118 -3.81 -17.93 -23.50
CA ARG A 118 -3.71 -19.20 -22.80
C ARG A 118 -2.49 -19.97 -23.28
N LEU A 119 -1.57 -20.28 -22.38
CA LEU A 119 -0.49 -21.22 -22.62
C LEU A 119 -1.05 -22.64 -22.53
N GLY A 120 -1.00 -23.37 -23.64
CA GLY A 120 -1.58 -24.72 -23.76
C GLY A 120 -2.25 -24.98 -25.12
N PRO A 121 -2.71 -26.22 -25.37
CA PRO A 121 -2.89 -27.31 -24.40
C PRO A 121 -1.65 -28.17 -24.09
N ALA A 122 -0.50 -27.92 -24.72
CA ALA A 122 0.75 -28.62 -24.41
C ALA A 122 1.74 -27.75 -23.61
N VAL A 123 2.85 -28.37 -23.21
CA VAL A 123 4.00 -27.72 -22.54
C VAL A 123 4.42 -26.47 -23.30
N THR A 124 4.65 -25.39 -22.55
CA THR A 124 5.24 -24.15 -23.05
C THR A 124 6.50 -23.84 -22.27
N SER A 125 7.59 -23.47 -22.96
CA SER A 125 8.85 -23.14 -22.31
C SER A 125 9.65 -22.04 -23.00
N ASN A 126 10.50 -21.33 -22.25
CA ASN A 126 11.36 -20.26 -22.78
C ASN A 126 10.55 -19.24 -23.62
N ALA A 127 9.45 -18.74 -23.04
CA ALA A 127 8.53 -17.85 -23.72
C ALA A 127 8.55 -16.47 -23.08
N ILE A 128 8.74 -15.44 -23.89
CA ILE A 128 8.79 -14.04 -23.44
C ILE A 128 7.59 -13.28 -24.00
N PHE A 129 6.88 -12.59 -23.10
CA PHE A 129 5.78 -11.69 -23.39
C PHE A 129 6.18 -10.32 -22.84
N ASP A 130 6.43 -9.36 -23.72
CA ASP A 130 6.99 -8.05 -23.36
C ASP A 130 6.12 -6.94 -23.94
N ASP A 131 5.72 -5.95 -23.14
CA ASP A 131 4.85 -4.86 -23.63
C ASP A 131 3.56 -5.40 -24.28
N ILE A 132 2.87 -6.29 -23.55
CA ILE A 132 1.58 -6.84 -23.97
C ILE A 132 0.46 -6.04 -23.30
N TYR A 133 -0.60 -5.76 -24.05
CA TYR A 133 -1.78 -5.10 -23.53
C TYR A 133 -3.01 -6.03 -23.65
N ILE A 134 -3.60 -6.45 -22.53
CA ILE A 134 -4.78 -7.33 -22.54
C ILE A 134 -5.95 -6.63 -21.86
N TYR A 135 -7.07 -6.46 -22.56
CA TYR A 135 -8.19 -5.72 -22.01
C TYR A 135 -9.56 -6.22 -22.48
N ASP A 136 -10.58 -5.98 -21.66
CA ASP A 136 -11.97 -6.36 -21.93
C ASP A 136 -12.13 -7.86 -22.24
N THR A 137 -11.52 -8.72 -21.42
CA THR A 137 -11.69 -10.17 -21.52
C THR A 137 -12.88 -10.63 -20.68
N THR A 138 -13.61 -11.66 -21.14
CA THR A 138 -14.68 -12.24 -20.34
C THR A 138 -14.14 -12.96 -19.08
N GLY A 139 -12.96 -13.58 -19.15
CA GLY A 139 -12.32 -14.30 -18.04
C GLY A 139 -10.87 -13.87 -17.81
N THR A 140 -10.03 -14.82 -17.36
CA THR A 140 -8.60 -14.61 -17.09
C THR A 140 -7.83 -14.05 -18.30
N ALA A 141 -7.03 -13.01 -18.12
CA ALA A 141 -6.27 -12.41 -19.22
C ALA A 141 -5.09 -13.28 -19.68
N PHE A 142 -4.23 -13.73 -18.79
CA PHE A 142 -3.05 -14.53 -19.11
C PHE A 142 -3.03 -15.81 -18.25
N SER A 143 -3.07 -17.00 -18.86
CA SER A 143 -3.22 -18.25 -18.09
C SER A 143 -2.28 -19.36 -18.55
N ALA A 144 -1.75 -20.12 -17.60
CA ALA A 144 -1.01 -21.36 -17.81
C ALA A 144 -1.53 -22.41 -16.81
N ASN A 145 -2.65 -23.05 -17.16
CA ASN A 145 -3.46 -23.81 -16.20
C ASN A 145 -4.17 -25.04 -16.80
N ASP A 146 -3.58 -25.66 -17.82
CA ASP A 146 -4.08 -26.94 -18.34
C ASP A 146 -3.45 -28.13 -17.61
N ALA A 147 -4.30 -28.98 -17.02
CA ALA A 147 -3.90 -30.16 -16.25
C ALA A 147 -3.00 -31.11 -17.06
N GLY A 148 -2.03 -31.73 -16.39
CA GLY A 148 -1.05 -32.63 -16.97
C GLY A 148 0.19 -31.94 -17.56
N ASN A 149 0.20 -30.61 -17.63
CA ASN A 149 1.33 -29.85 -18.19
C ASN A 149 2.24 -29.26 -17.13
N GLU A 150 3.48 -29.01 -17.55
CA GLU A 150 4.43 -28.15 -16.85
C GLU A 150 4.82 -27.00 -17.79
N TYR A 151 4.87 -25.78 -17.27
CA TYR A 151 5.32 -24.58 -17.98
C TYR A 151 6.53 -24.02 -17.26
N PHE A 152 7.57 -23.60 -17.99
CA PHE A 152 8.79 -23.12 -17.34
C PHE A 152 9.54 -22.07 -18.15
N ASN A 153 10.31 -21.21 -17.49
CA ASN A 153 10.99 -20.08 -18.12
C ASN A 153 10.01 -19.17 -18.89
N ILE A 154 8.87 -18.87 -18.27
CA ILE A 154 7.88 -17.95 -18.80
C ILE A 154 8.15 -16.57 -18.23
N THR A 155 8.29 -15.56 -19.10
CA THR A 155 8.42 -14.16 -18.69
C THR A 155 7.24 -13.36 -19.21
N LEU A 156 6.51 -12.68 -18.32
CA LEU A 156 5.56 -11.62 -18.67
C LEU A 156 6.05 -10.32 -18.05
N ARG A 157 6.36 -9.32 -18.88
CA ARG A 157 6.89 -8.06 -18.40
C ARG A 157 6.40 -6.82 -19.12
N ASN A 158 6.52 -5.68 -18.46
CA ASN A 158 6.17 -4.35 -18.99
C ASN A 158 4.74 -4.31 -19.58
N SER A 159 3.83 -5.15 -19.08
CA SER A 159 2.52 -5.38 -19.70
C SER A 159 1.40 -4.74 -18.90
N GLU A 160 0.37 -4.24 -19.58
CA GLU A 160 -0.85 -3.71 -18.95
C GLU A 160 -2.00 -4.70 -19.15
N ILE A 161 -2.74 -4.96 -18.07
CA ILE A 161 -3.93 -5.82 -18.11
C ILE A 161 -5.06 -5.12 -17.38
N LYS A 162 -6.21 -4.95 -18.03
CA LYS A 162 -7.36 -4.31 -17.38
C LYS A 162 -8.72 -4.83 -17.81
N ASN A 163 -9.75 -4.47 -17.05
CA ASN A 163 -11.15 -4.82 -17.37
C ASN A 163 -11.35 -6.32 -17.63
N THR A 164 -10.61 -7.18 -16.94
CA THR A 164 -10.90 -8.62 -16.94
C THR A 164 -12.27 -8.84 -16.32
N ASN A 165 -12.98 -9.90 -16.71
CA ASN A 165 -14.38 -10.12 -16.35
C ASN A 165 -15.36 -9.07 -16.89
N ALA A 166 -15.03 -8.36 -17.97
CA ALA A 166 -15.89 -7.32 -18.55
C ALA A 166 -17.32 -7.78 -18.90
N PHE A 167 -17.53 -9.08 -19.04
CA PHE A 167 -18.81 -9.67 -19.46
C PHE A 167 -19.38 -10.70 -18.46
N GLY A 168 -19.01 -10.60 -17.18
CA GLY A 168 -19.68 -11.33 -16.10
C GLY A 168 -19.39 -12.83 -16.02
N ALA A 169 -18.13 -13.25 -16.17
CA ALA A 169 -17.74 -14.64 -15.94
C ALA A 169 -17.52 -14.98 -14.46
N THR A 170 -17.17 -16.23 -14.19
CA THR A 170 -16.74 -16.70 -12.85
C THR A 170 -15.26 -16.42 -12.55
N THR A 171 -14.42 -16.21 -13.57
CA THR A 171 -12.97 -15.95 -13.47
C THR A 171 -12.62 -14.55 -13.97
N GLY A 172 -11.45 -14.02 -13.62
CA GLY A 172 -11.11 -12.62 -13.94
C GLY A 172 -9.71 -12.18 -13.51
N GLU A 173 -8.79 -13.10 -13.35
CA GLU A 173 -7.41 -12.83 -12.95
C GLU A 173 -6.64 -12.15 -14.10
N CYS A 174 -5.68 -11.29 -13.76
CA CYS A 174 -4.75 -10.81 -14.77
C CYS A 174 -3.79 -11.94 -15.18
N VAL A 175 -3.25 -12.68 -14.20
CA VAL A 175 -2.37 -13.84 -14.42
C VAL A 175 -2.81 -15.02 -13.56
N TYR A 176 -2.95 -16.19 -14.17
CA TYR A 176 -3.28 -17.46 -13.49
C TYR A 176 -2.28 -18.55 -13.86
N PHE A 177 -1.38 -18.89 -12.93
CA PHE A 177 -0.35 -19.90 -13.10
C PHE A 177 -0.59 -21.14 -12.25
N GLY A 178 -0.49 -22.32 -12.88
CA GLY A 178 -0.63 -23.62 -12.26
C GLY A 178 -2.08 -24.07 -12.14
N CYS A 179 -2.30 -25.19 -11.47
CA CYS A 179 -3.63 -25.80 -11.31
C CYS A 179 -3.96 -26.08 -9.85
N VAL A 180 -5.26 -26.19 -9.56
CA VAL A 180 -5.75 -26.73 -8.29
C VAL A 180 -5.20 -28.15 -8.11
N ASN A 181 -4.89 -28.52 -6.86
CA ASN A 181 -4.35 -29.84 -6.48
C ASN A 181 -3.06 -30.23 -7.21
N ASP A 182 -2.23 -29.26 -7.62
CA ASP A 182 -0.94 -29.53 -8.26
C ASP A 182 -1.07 -30.35 -9.56
N ALA A 183 -2.22 -30.23 -10.25
CA ALA A 183 -2.51 -30.97 -11.49
C ALA A 183 -1.69 -30.46 -12.69
N CYS A 184 -1.13 -29.25 -12.60
CA CYS A 184 -0.19 -28.64 -13.53
C CYS A 184 0.61 -27.58 -12.79
N ARG A 185 1.81 -27.26 -13.31
CA ARG A 185 2.78 -26.42 -12.60
C ARG A 185 3.37 -25.37 -13.52
N VAL A 186 3.63 -24.18 -12.96
CA VAL A 186 4.52 -23.19 -13.56
C VAL A 186 5.77 -23.09 -12.69
N ARG A 187 6.95 -23.04 -13.31
CA ARG A 187 8.20 -22.87 -12.57
C ARG A 187 9.21 -21.98 -13.26
N ASP A 188 10.22 -21.54 -12.51
CA ASP A 188 11.38 -20.79 -13.03
C ASP A 188 10.95 -19.61 -13.91
N SER A 189 9.94 -18.86 -13.47
CA SER A 189 9.21 -17.90 -14.29
C SER A 189 9.18 -16.51 -13.64
N LEU A 190 8.99 -15.48 -14.45
CA LEU A 190 9.11 -14.08 -14.06
C LEU A 190 7.87 -13.27 -14.47
N LEU A 191 7.27 -12.60 -13.50
CA LEU A 191 6.23 -11.59 -13.68
C LEU A 191 6.79 -10.26 -13.19
N GLU A 192 7.14 -9.33 -14.09
CA GLU A 192 7.75 -8.05 -13.70
C GLU A 192 7.22 -6.80 -14.40
N HIS A 193 7.15 -5.67 -13.69
CA HIS A 193 6.72 -4.38 -14.25
C HIS A 193 5.36 -4.45 -14.98
N ASN A 194 4.47 -5.32 -14.53
CA ASN A 194 3.13 -5.40 -15.09
C ASN A 194 2.17 -4.54 -14.30
N TYR A 195 1.19 -3.95 -14.98
CA TYR A 195 0.13 -3.14 -14.37
C TYR A 195 -1.22 -3.82 -14.57
N CYS A 196 -1.78 -4.35 -13.49
CA CYS A 196 -3.11 -4.97 -13.49
C CYS A 196 -4.12 -4.03 -12.82
N HIS A 197 -5.17 -3.62 -13.52
CA HIS A 197 -6.13 -2.69 -12.92
C HIS A 197 -7.56 -2.79 -13.43
N ASP A 198 -8.49 -2.21 -12.67
CA ASP A 198 -9.91 -2.15 -13.01
C ASP A 198 -10.48 -3.53 -13.39
N THR A 199 -10.07 -4.60 -12.70
CA THR A 199 -10.64 -5.94 -12.90
C THR A 199 -12.09 -5.91 -12.41
N LEU A 200 -13.03 -6.44 -13.19
CA LEU A 200 -14.45 -6.25 -12.94
C LEU A 200 -15.08 -7.43 -12.16
N GLY A 201 -16.19 -7.16 -11.48
CA GLY A 201 -17.20 -8.18 -11.20
C GLY A 201 -17.91 -8.11 -9.83
N SER A 202 -19.15 -8.60 -9.84
CA SER A 202 -20.15 -8.49 -8.77
C SER A 202 -20.55 -9.83 -8.13
N GLN A 203 -19.82 -10.94 -8.38
CA GLN A 203 -20.22 -12.28 -7.93
C GLN A 203 -18.99 -13.10 -7.47
N GLY A 204 -19.07 -13.64 -6.25
CA GLY A 204 -17.97 -14.26 -5.50
C GLY A 204 -17.16 -15.33 -6.23
N GLY A 205 -15.84 -15.18 -6.14
CA GLY A 205 -14.80 -16.11 -6.60
C GLY A 205 -13.43 -15.46 -6.45
N ALA A 206 -12.40 -16.21 -6.07
CA ALA A 206 -11.06 -15.67 -5.85
C ALA A 206 -10.45 -15.18 -7.18
N ARG A 207 -10.39 -13.86 -7.39
CA ARG A 207 -9.94 -13.21 -8.63
C ARG A 207 -8.70 -12.35 -8.38
N ALA A 208 -7.60 -13.01 -8.07
CA ALA A 208 -6.37 -12.27 -7.81
C ALA A 208 -5.84 -11.59 -9.08
N ALA A 209 -5.10 -10.49 -8.96
CA ALA A 209 -4.38 -9.95 -10.10
C ALA A 209 -3.31 -10.95 -10.56
N PHE A 210 -2.41 -11.37 -9.66
CA PHE A 210 -1.39 -12.38 -9.95
C PHE A 210 -1.59 -13.61 -9.06
N GLN A 211 -1.93 -14.75 -9.68
CA GLN A 211 -2.17 -16.00 -8.96
C GLN A 211 -1.18 -17.09 -9.36
N VAL A 212 -0.56 -17.74 -8.36
CA VAL A 212 0.33 -18.90 -8.51
C VAL A 212 -0.19 -20.05 -7.65
N LYS A 213 -0.72 -21.10 -8.28
CA LYS A 213 -1.36 -22.25 -7.63
C LYS A 213 -0.37 -23.25 -7.04
N SER A 214 -0.90 -24.13 -6.17
CA SER A 214 -0.14 -25.11 -5.40
C SER A 214 0.80 -25.92 -6.29
N GLY A 215 2.02 -26.11 -5.80
CA GLY A 215 3.09 -26.87 -6.45
C GLY A 215 3.83 -26.14 -7.57
N SER A 216 3.42 -24.91 -7.93
CA SER A 216 4.23 -24.00 -8.76
C SER A 216 5.31 -23.32 -7.89
N TYR A 217 6.55 -23.25 -8.40
CA TYR A 217 7.73 -22.89 -7.60
C TYR A 217 8.76 -22.08 -8.40
N ASN A 218 9.68 -21.39 -7.72
CA ASN A 218 10.66 -20.49 -8.38
C ASN A 218 10.00 -19.45 -9.30
N VAL A 219 8.77 -19.01 -8.97
CA VAL A 219 8.13 -17.89 -9.65
C VAL A 219 8.50 -16.60 -8.94
N ILE A 220 9.03 -15.63 -9.69
CA ILE A 220 9.37 -14.30 -9.22
C ILE A 220 8.28 -13.33 -9.66
N ILE A 221 7.59 -12.72 -8.71
CA ILE A 221 6.59 -11.68 -8.92
C ILE A 221 7.19 -10.38 -8.37
N ARG A 222 7.71 -9.52 -9.25
CA ARG A 222 8.42 -8.30 -8.81
C ARG A 222 8.01 -7.02 -9.50
N ASN A 223 8.00 -5.92 -8.75
CA ASN A 223 7.76 -4.58 -9.30
C ASN A 223 6.47 -4.46 -10.14
N ASN A 224 5.45 -5.25 -9.82
CA ASN A 224 4.14 -5.14 -10.46
C ASN A 224 3.26 -4.16 -9.67
N ALA A 225 2.30 -3.55 -10.36
CA ALA A 225 1.30 -2.70 -9.74
C ALA A 225 -0.10 -3.30 -9.92
N CYS A 226 -0.88 -3.28 -8.86
CA CYS A 226 -2.31 -3.59 -8.87
C CYS A 226 -3.12 -2.37 -8.43
N TYR A 227 -4.16 -2.01 -9.19
CA TYR A 227 -5.05 -0.92 -8.83
C TYR A 227 -6.51 -1.26 -9.07
N LYS A 228 -7.38 -1.08 -8.07
CA LYS A 228 -8.82 -1.39 -8.19
C LYS A 228 -9.07 -2.81 -8.69
N VAL A 229 -8.44 -3.77 -8.03
CA VAL A 229 -8.63 -5.19 -8.34
C VAL A 229 -9.61 -5.80 -7.34
N VAL A 230 -10.51 -6.67 -7.81
CA VAL A 230 -11.62 -7.20 -6.98
C VAL A 230 -11.14 -8.25 -5.98
N GLY A 231 -10.21 -9.12 -6.38
CA GLY A 231 -9.53 -10.05 -5.47
C GLY A 231 -8.18 -9.52 -5.01
N PRO A 232 -7.32 -10.38 -4.42
CA PRO A 232 -6.03 -9.94 -3.93
C PRO A 232 -5.10 -9.48 -5.05
N CYS A 233 -4.17 -8.56 -4.79
CA CYS A 233 -3.15 -8.23 -5.79
C CYS A 233 -2.29 -9.45 -6.11
N ILE A 234 -1.85 -10.19 -5.08
CA ILE A 234 -1.03 -11.38 -5.28
C ILE A 234 -1.58 -12.52 -4.42
N VAL A 235 -1.72 -13.70 -5.01
CA VAL A 235 -2.03 -14.95 -4.29
C VAL A 235 -1.02 -16.01 -4.69
N VAL A 236 -0.25 -16.50 -3.73
CA VAL A 236 0.69 -17.61 -3.93
C VAL A 236 0.33 -18.75 -2.98
N TYR A 237 0.15 -19.95 -3.53
CA TYR A 237 -0.09 -21.16 -2.77
C TYR A 237 1.22 -21.93 -2.50
N ASP A 238 1.14 -22.93 -1.63
CA ASP A 238 2.27 -23.77 -1.21
C ASP A 238 3.04 -24.37 -2.40
N ASP A 239 4.37 -24.26 -2.37
CA ASP A 239 5.29 -24.79 -3.38
C ASP A 239 5.58 -26.29 -3.19
N TYR A 240 5.17 -26.86 -2.05
CA TYR A 240 5.51 -28.18 -1.54
C TYR A 240 7.02 -28.40 -1.39
N ASN A 241 7.73 -27.37 -0.90
CA ASN A 241 9.17 -27.37 -0.69
C ASN A 241 9.99 -27.67 -1.97
N ARG A 242 9.47 -27.35 -3.16
CA ARG A 242 10.16 -27.58 -4.43
C ARG A 242 11.06 -26.43 -4.82
N GLY A 243 10.79 -25.23 -4.31
CA GLY A 243 11.54 -24.04 -4.67
C GLY A 243 10.83 -22.79 -4.19
N ARG A 244 11.59 -21.73 -3.97
CA ARG A 244 11.07 -20.55 -3.29
C ARG A 244 10.43 -19.58 -4.28
N ASN A 245 9.14 -19.32 -4.11
CA ASN A 245 8.48 -18.21 -4.80
C ASN A 245 8.91 -16.87 -4.17
N LEU A 246 9.13 -15.84 -5.00
CA LEU A 246 9.58 -14.53 -4.54
C LEU A 246 8.56 -13.45 -4.89
N ILE A 247 8.16 -12.66 -3.91
CA ILE A 247 7.21 -11.54 -4.07
C ILE A 247 7.92 -10.27 -3.62
N ILE A 248 8.39 -9.45 -4.57
CA ILE A 248 9.36 -8.37 -4.29
C ILE A 248 8.91 -7.03 -4.88
N GLY A 249 8.86 -5.96 -4.09
CA GLY A 249 8.73 -4.61 -4.65
C GLY A 249 7.39 -4.31 -5.33
N ASN A 250 6.34 -5.10 -5.09
CA ASN A 250 5.04 -4.90 -5.73
C ASN A 250 4.23 -3.84 -4.99
N LEU A 251 3.39 -3.13 -5.75
CA LEU A 251 2.49 -2.09 -5.26
C LEU A 251 1.03 -2.55 -5.39
N ALA A 252 0.34 -2.72 -4.27
CA ALA A 252 -1.08 -3.06 -4.23
C ALA A 252 -1.89 -1.87 -3.69
N ILE A 253 -2.75 -1.27 -4.52
CA ILE A 253 -3.59 -0.14 -4.14
C ILE A 253 -5.06 -0.49 -4.39
N ASN A 254 -5.91 -0.34 -3.37
CA ASN A 254 -7.35 -0.63 -3.48
C ASN A 254 -7.60 -2.03 -4.07
N ALA A 255 -6.82 -3.01 -3.60
CA ALA A 255 -6.91 -4.40 -4.03
C ALA A 255 -7.76 -5.19 -3.01
N GLY A 256 -8.72 -5.96 -3.52
CA GLY A 256 -9.65 -6.75 -2.72
C GLY A 256 -10.89 -5.96 -2.32
N THR A 257 -12.05 -6.26 -2.92
CA THR A 257 -13.35 -5.91 -2.32
C THR A 257 -13.66 -6.76 -1.07
N ALA A 258 -12.83 -7.79 -0.83
CA ALA A 258 -12.84 -8.70 0.32
C ALA A 258 -11.40 -8.93 0.85
N ASP A 259 -10.63 -7.84 0.98
CA ASP A 259 -9.72 -7.67 2.14
C ASP A 259 -8.31 -8.28 2.10
N LEU A 260 -7.68 -8.40 0.93
CA LEU A 260 -6.33 -8.99 0.84
C LEU A 260 -5.45 -8.24 -0.17
N GLY A 261 -4.35 -7.63 0.28
CA GLY A 261 -3.34 -7.10 -0.64
C GLY A 261 -2.49 -8.21 -1.25
N ILE A 262 -1.79 -8.97 -0.39
CA ILE A 262 -0.97 -10.12 -0.77
C ILE A 262 -1.32 -11.29 0.14
N GLN A 263 -1.70 -12.42 -0.45
CA GLN A 263 -1.99 -13.66 0.25
C GLN A 263 -0.95 -14.71 -0.12
N CYS A 264 -0.36 -15.35 0.90
CA CYS A 264 0.56 -16.46 0.71
C CYS A 264 0.26 -17.55 1.73
N THR A 265 0.06 -18.80 1.29
CA THR A 265 -0.20 -19.91 2.23
C THR A 265 1.09 -20.51 2.82
N SER A 266 2.12 -20.70 1.99
CA SER A 266 3.44 -21.26 2.38
C SER A 266 4.42 -21.11 1.21
N GLY A 267 5.73 -21.26 1.43
CA GLY A 267 6.71 -21.42 0.34
C GLY A 267 7.15 -20.15 -0.39
N ALA A 268 6.68 -18.96 0.02
CA ALA A 268 7.10 -17.69 -0.59
C ALA A 268 7.89 -16.78 0.37
N THR A 269 8.79 -15.98 -0.21
CA THR A 269 9.47 -14.88 0.49
C THR A 269 8.93 -13.54 -0.01
N ILE A 270 8.47 -12.71 0.92
CA ILE A 270 7.78 -11.45 0.65
C ILE A 270 8.67 -10.30 1.12
N ILE A 271 9.12 -9.43 0.21
CA ILE A 271 10.10 -8.37 0.51
C ILE A 271 9.68 -7.04 -0.13
N ASN A 272 9.72 -5.94 0.63
CA ASN A 272 9.56 -4.57 0.12
C ASN A 272 8.29 -4.33 -0.72
N ASN A 273 7.18 -4.99 -0.39
CA ASN A 273 5.92 -4.74 -1.06
C ASN A 273 5.15 -3.63 -0.33
N ILE A 274 4.46 -2.78 -1.08
CA ILE A 274 3.64 -1.69 -0.56
C ILE A 274 2.18 -2.08 -0.76
N VAL A 275 1.41 -2.12 0.33
CA VAL A 275 -0.02 -2.42 0.32
C VAL A 275 -0.78 -1.26 0.93
N ILE A 276 -1.64 -0.62 0.15
CA ILE A 276 -2.42 0.56 0.53
C ILE A 276 -3.91 0.24 0.37
N ASN A 277 -4.69 0.49 1.42
CA ASN A 277 -6.15 0.28 1.48
C ASN A 277 -6.61 -1.16 1.19
N ALA A 278 -6.12 -2.14 1.96
CA ALA A 278 -6.48 -3.57 1.81
C ALA A 278 -6.42 -4.37 3.15
N SER A 279 -7.02 -3.86 4.24
CA SER A 279 -6.66 -4.25 5.64
C SER A 279 -7.64 -5.14 6.45
N LYS A 280 -8.82 -5.51 5.94
CA LYS A 280 -9.89 -6.04 6.81
C LYS A 280 -9.73 -7.50 7.32
N MET A 281 -9.00 -8.40 6.64
CA MET A 281 -8.85 -9.80 7.08
C MET A 281 -7.84 -10.06 8.23
N ILE A 282 -6.96 -9.11 8.58
CA ILE A 282 -6.07 -9.25 9.76
C ILE A 282 -6.91 -9.36 11.04
N ILE A 283 -8.09 -8.75 11.05
CA ILE A 283 -8.96 -8.66 12.22
C ILE A 283 -9.73 -9.96 12.42
N ASP A 284 -10.24 -10.54 11.34
CA ASP A 284 -11.14 -11.71 11.39
C ASP A 284 -10.42 -13.05 11.65
N ASN A 285 -9.09 -13.12 11.46
CA ASN A 285 -8.30 -14.36 11.61
C ASN A 285 -7.32 -14.32 12.80
N ASN A 286 -7.67 -13.60 13.86
CA ASN A 286 -6.80 -13.32 15.00
C ASN A 286 -5.52 -12.54 14.68
N GLY A 287 -5.19 -12.23 13.42
CA GLY A 287 -3.95 -11.56 12.99
C GLY A 287 -3.52 -10.34 13.82
N LEU A 288 -4.46 -9.60 14.40
CA LEU A 288 -4.15 -8.50 15.32
C LEU A 288 -3.46 -8.99 16.62
N GLN A 289 -3.85 -10.16 17.15
CA GLN A 289 -3.22 -10.85 18.27
C GLN A 289 -1.77 -11.27 17.94
N GLU A 290 -1.50 -11.81 16.75
CA GLU A 290 -0.14 -12.12 16.32
C GLU A 290 0.69 -10.84 16.16
N LEU A 291 0.11 -9.77 15.61
CA LEU A 291 0.81 -8.49 15.50
C LEU A 291 1.16 -7.92 16.87
N TRP A 292 0.26 -7.99 17.86
CA TRP A 292 0.57 -7.62 19.25
C TRP A 292 1.69 -8.48 19.85
N THR A 293 1.72 -9.77 19.50
CA THR A 293 2.79 -10.69 19.93
C THR A 293 4.14 -10.29 19.32
N LEU A 294 4.16 -9.95 18.02
CA LEU A 294 5.36 -9.44 17.34
C LEU A 294 5.81 -8.10 17.94
N PHE A 295 4.87 -7.19 18.19
CA PHE A 295 5.15 -5.90 18.83
C PHE A 295 5.76 -6.06 20.23
N LYS A 296 5.35 -7.09 20.97
CA LYS A 296 5.88 -7.42 22.29
C LYS A 296 7.30 -8.02 22.23
N LEU A 297 7.51 -9.05 21.42
CA LEU A 297 8.64 -9.97 21.55
C LEU A 297 9.74 -9.83 20.49
N ALA A 298 9.50 -9.12 19.39
CA ALA A 298 10.41 -9.12 18.25
C ALA A 298 11.55 -8.09 18.32
N SER A 299 12.44 -8.09 17.32
CA SER A 299 13.49 -7.07 17.17
C SER A 299 12.90 -5.68 16.87
N PRO A 300 13.63 -4.58 17.11
CA PRO A 300 13.11 -3.21 16.91
C PRO A 300 12.49 -2.99 15.52
N SER A 301 13.13 -3.47 14.45
CA SER A 301 12.61 -3.35 13.08
C SER A 301 11.27 -4.06 12.88
N ILE A 302 11.11 -5.25 13.48
CA ILE A 302 9.85 -6.00 13.40
C ILE A 302 8.77 -5.34 14.25
N LYS A 303 9.11 -4.80 15.43
CA LYS A 303 8.18 -4.03 16.26
C LYS A 303 7.66 -2.80 15.52
N ILE A 304 8.53 -2.07 14.82
CA ILE A 304 8.13 -0.90 14.02
C ILE A 304 7.15 -1.31 12.93
N ALA A 305 7.47 -2.36 12.16
CA ALA A 305 6.58 -2.86 11.11
C ALA A 305 5.22 -3.31 11.68
N ALA A 306 5.24 -4.14 12.73
CA ALA A 306 4.04 -4.63 13.39
C ALA A 306 3.20 -3.46 13.97
N GLY A 307 3.84 -2.47 14.58
CA GLY A 307 3.16 -1.31 15.14
C GLY A 307 2.43 -0.46 14.09
N TRP A 308 3.05 -0.25 12.92
CA TRP A 308 2.40 0.49 11.84
C TRP A 308 1.22 -0.29 11.27
N THR A 309 1.36 -1.62 11.14
CA THR A 309 0.25 -2.49 10.75
C THR A 309 -0.88 -2.44 11.77
N ILE A 310 -0.59 -2.53 13.07
CA ILE A 310 -1.58 -2.39 14.15
C ILE A 310 -2.33 -1.06 14.01
N ARG A 311 -1.60 0.07 13.95
CA ARG A 311 -2.21 1.41 13.81
C ARG A 311 -3.15 1.50 12.60
N ASN A 312 -2.74 0.93 11.47
CA ASN A 312 -3.55 0.93 10.25
C ASN A 312 -4.79 0.02 10.37
N CYS A 313 -4.64 -1.15 10.99
CA CYS A 313 -5.78 -2.03 11.28
C CYS A 313 -6.79 -1.32 12.19
N LEU A 314 -6.35 -0.72 13.29
CA LEU A 314 -7.23 -0.02 14.24
C LEU A 314 -7.99 1.13 13.59
N ALA A 315 -7.34 1.90 12.70
CA ALA A 315 -7.98 2.98 11.95
C ALA A 315 -9.08 2.49 10.99
N SER A 316 -9.06 1.21 10.61
CA SER A 316 -10.06 0.58 9.73
C SER A 316 -11.18 -0.18 10.46
N ILE A 317 -11.07 -0.33 11.79
CA ILE A 317 -12.05 -1.06 12.61
C ILE A 317 -13.00 -0.05 13.24
N GLU A 318 -14.28 -0.17 12.89
CA GLU A 318 -15.36 0.50 13.61
C GLU A 318 -15.44 -0.06 15.03
N ASN A 319 -15.48 0.80 16.06
CA ASN A 319 -15.55 0.43 17.47
C ASN A 319 -14.39 -0.48 17.95
N HIS A 320 -13.14 -0.19 17.55
CA HIS A 320 -11.96 -0.97 17.96
C HIS A 320 -11.70 -1.01 19.48
N GLY A 321 -12.41 -0.22 20.28
CA GLY A 321 -12.23 -0.13 21.72
C GLY A 321 -12.38 -1.46 22.46
N GLU A 322 -13.48 -2.18 22.22
CA GLU A 322 -13.75 -3.46 22.88
C GLU A 322 -12.69 -4.51 22.52
N LEU A 323 -12.27 -4.52 21.25
CA LEU A 323 -11.22 -5.41 20.77
C LEU A 323 -9.87 -5.12 21.44
N ILE A 324 -9.49 -3.85 21.63
CA ILE A 324 -8.25 -3.52 22.33
C ILE A 324 -8.29 -4.00 23.79
N ARG A 325 -9.44 -3.83 24.45
CA ARG A 325 -9.62 -4.26 25.85
C ARG A 325 -9.63 -5.77 26.04
N SER A 326 -9.91 -6.55 24.98
CA SER A 326 -9.84 -8.02 25.05
C SER A 326 -8.41 -8.57 25.04
N PHE A 327 -7.41 -7.75 24.67
CA PHE A 327 -6.01 -8.16 24.69
C PHE A 327 -5.35 -7.87 26.04
N ASP A 328 -5.01 -8.95 26.76
CA ASP A 328 -4.37 -8.87 28.07
C ASP A 328 -3.05 -8.08 28.04
N GLY A 329 -3.00 -7.01 28.84
CA GLY A 329 -1.79 -6.23 29.09
C GLY A 329 -1.36 -5.30 27.95
N VAL A 330 -2.18 -5.10 26.90
CA VAL A 330 -1.83 -4.21 25.78
C VAL A 330 -1.57 -2.77 26.22
N PHE A 331 -2.37 -2.21 27.13
CA PHE A 331 -2.14 -0.86 27.65
C PHE A 331 -0.78 -0.72 28.34
N TYR A 332 -0.41 -1.69 29.18
CA TYR A 332 0.91 -1.70 29.84
C TYR A 332 2.05 -1.88 28.82
N LEU A 333 1.86 -2.71 27.80
CA LEU A 333 2.84 -2.88 26.72
C LEU A 333 3.12 -1.54 26.02
N ILE A 334 2.07 -0.80 25.66
CA ILE A 334 2.18 0.52 25.01
C ILE A 334 2.89 1.51 25.94
N LEU A 335 2.45 1.60 27.20
CA LEU A 335 3.03 2.52 28.19
C LEU A 335 4.51 2.23 28.50
N ASN A 336 4.91 0.96 28.47
CA ASN A 336 6.32 0.57 28.64
C ASN A 336 7.14 0.90 27.39
N THR A 337 6.56 0.71 26.20
CA THR A 337 7.25 0.97 24.91
C THR A 337 7.54 2.45 24.69
N LEU A 338 6.77 3.37 25.30
CA LEU A 338 7.06 4.81 25.29
C LEU A 338 8.43 5.18 25.88
N SER A 339 9.07 4.30 26.64
CA SER A 339 10.40 4.54 27.24
C SER A 339 11.55 4.10 26.33
N THR A 340 11.27 3.81 25.05
CA THR A 340 12.26 3.38 24.06
C THR A 340 13.19 4.53 23.64
N GLU A 341 14.47 4.23 23.44
CA GLU A 341 15.44 5.16 22.81
C GLU A 341 15.36 5.13 21.28
N ASN A 342 14.71 4.11 20.69
CA ASN A 342 14.51 4.04 19.24
C ASN A 342 13.37 4.98 18.81
N ILE A 343 13.73 6.05 18.09
CA ILE A 343 12.82 7.11 17.64
C ILE A 343 11.69 6.59 16.75
N ASP A 344 11.96 5.63 15.87
CA ASP A 344 10.92 5.08 14.98
C ASP A 344 9.94 4.20 15.76
N LEU A 345 10.42 3.47 16.78
CA LEU A 345 9.58 2.73 17.71
C LEU A 345 8.75 3.66 18.59
N LEU A 346 9.29 4.82 18.98
CA LEU A 346 8.54 5.84 19.71
C LEU A 346 7.44 6.45 18.81
N ALA A 347 7.77 6.78 17.56
CA ALA A 347 6.84 7.34 16.58
C ALA A 347 5.64 6.42 16.34
N VAL A 348 5.90 5.12 16.11
CA VAL A 348 4.82 4.16 15.89
C VAL A 348 3.99 3.92 17.16
N THR A 349 4.62 3.95 18.34
CA THR A 349 3.90 3.80 19.62
C THR A 349 2.96 4.97 19.85
N LEU A 350 3.41 6.21 19.59
CA LEU A 350 2.57 7.41 19.65
C LEU A 350 1.42 7.34 18.63
N ALA A 351 1.68 6.84 17.42
CA ALA A 351 0.65 6.68 16.39
C ALA A 351 -0.41 5.64 16.79
N ILE A 352 -0.02 4.55 17.44
CA ILE A 352 -0.95 3.56 18.01
C ILE A 352 -1.78 4.21 19.13
N ILE A 353 -1.16 4.97 20.04
CA ILE A 353 -1.87 5.69 21.11
C ILE A 353 -2.92 6.64 20.53
N ALA A 354 -2.52 7.45 19.54
CA ALA A 354 -3.42 8.40 18.87
C ALA A 354 -4.65 7.71 18.28
N GLU A 355 -4.53 6.46 17.83
CA GLU A 355 -5.68 5.69 17.34
C GLU A 355 -6.52 5.12 18.48
N ILE A 356 -5.89 4.46 19.46
CA ILE A 356 -6.57 3.78 20.58
C ILE A 356 -7.40 4.72 21.45
N VAL A 357 -6.92 5.96 21.65
CA VAL A 357 -7.58 6.95 22.53
C VAL A 357 -8.75 7.67 21.87
N LYS A 358 -9.10 7.33 20.60
CA LYS A 358 -10.35 7.79 20.00
C LYS A 358 -11.58 7.11 20.62
N ASP A 359 -11.39 5.96 21.26
CA ASP A 359 -12.41 5.32 22.11
C ASP A 359 -12.35 5.91 23.52
N GLU A 360 -13.50 6.38 24.02
CA GLU A 360 -13.63 7.09 25.30
C GLU A 360 -13.17 6.25 26.50
N HIS A 361 -13.49 4.96 26.54
CA HIS A 361 -13.12 4.10 27.65
C HIS A 361 -11.61 3.81 27.66
N ASN A 362 -11.01 3.60 26.47
CA ASN A 362 -9.57 3.45 26.34
C ASN A 362 -8.83 4.72 26.77
N LEU A 363 -9.35 5.89 26.41
CA LEU A 363 -8.83 7.19 26.81
C LEU A 363 -8.84 7.35 28.34
N GLU A 364 -9.94 6.99 29.02
CA GLU A 364 -10.01 7.00 30.48
C GLU A 364 -9.00 6.05 31.12
N ILE A 365 -8.93 4.79 30.66
CA ILE A 365 -8.01 3.77 31.17
C ILE A 365 -6.56 4.24 31.03
N LEU A 366 -6.15 4.68 29.84
CA LEU A 366 -4.77 5.14 29.62
C LEU A 366 -4.44 6.38 30.44
N THR A 367 -5.42 7.28 30.62
CA THR A 367 -5.27 8.44 31.50
C THR A 367 -4.97 8.02 32.93
N ASP A 368 -5.75 7.08 33.48
CA ASP A 368 -5.59 6.61 34.86
C ASP A 368 -4.28 5.82 35.06
N LEU A 369 -3.81 5.15 34.01
CA LEU A 369 -2.49 4.51 33.99
C LEU A 369 -1.31 5.50 33.82
N GLY A 370 -1.57 6.80 33.70
CA GLY A 370 -0.54 7.85 33.69
C GLY A 370 0.06 8.16 32.32
N ILE A 371 -0.67 7.91 31.22
CA ILE A 371 -0.21 8.22 29.86
C ILE A 371 0.21 9.70 29.69
N VAL A 372 -0.54 10.62 30.31
CA VAL A 372 -0.30 12.07 30.21
C VAL A 372 1.05 12.46 30.77
N SER A 373 1.39 11.90 31.94
CA SER A 373 2.68 12.12 32.59
C SER A 373 3.83 11.58 31.73
N LYS A 374 3.68 10.36 31.19
CA LYS A 374 4.68 9.74 30.30
C LYS A 374 4.91 10.55 29.02
N ILE A 375 3.86 10.95 28.31
CA ILE A 375 3.98 11.73 27.07
C ILE A 375 4.56 13.13 27.34
N SER A 376 4.20 13.76 28.46
CA SER A 376 4.73 15.07 28.85
C SER A 376 6.21 15.06 29.23
N GLN A 377 6.77 13.89 29.53
CA GLN A 377 8.17 13.69 29.91
C GLN A 377 9.07 13.19 28.76
N LEU A 378 8.51 12.96 27.56
CA LEU A 378 9.31 12.56 26.39
C LEU A 378 10.35 13.64 26.06
N ASN A 379 11.55 13.19 25.73
CA ASN A 379 12.67 14.02 25.27
C ASN A 379 12.89 13.81 23.77
N ASP A 380 13.81 14.59 23.19
CA ASP A 380 14.25 14.44 21.80
C ASP A 380 13.10 14.49 20.78
N LEU A 381 12.19 15.44 20.95
CA LEU A 381 11.01 15.61 20.09
C LEU A 381 11.32 16.31 18.75
N ASP A 382 12.57 16.68 18.49
CA ASP A 382 12.93 17.46 17.29
C ASP A 382 12.91 16.63 15.99
N TYR A 383 12.82 15.29 16.10
CA TYR A 383 12.79 14.39 14.95
C TYR A 383 11.50 14.53 14.11
N PRO A 384 11.60 14.75 12.78
CA PRO A 384 10.44 14.94 11.90
C PRO A 384 9.38 13.85 11.99
N GLN A 385 9.77 12.58 12.10
CA GLN A 385 8.85 11.45 12.16
C GLN A 385 8.00 11.39 13.45
N LEU A 386 8.41 12.11 14.52
CA LEU A 386 7.65 12.15 15.78
C LEU A 386 6.54 13.20 15.77
N ARG A 387 6.65 14.26 14.97
CA ARG A 387 5.82 15.46 15.10
C ARG A 387 4.34 15.16 14.98
N LYS A 388 3.94 14.51 13.87
CA LYS A 388 2.54 14.18 13.61
C LYS A 388 2.00 13.15 14.62
N PRO A 389 2.64 11.99 14.86
CA PRO A 389 2.18 11.05 15.89
C PRO A 389 2.05 11.66 17.28
N TYR A 390 3.00 12.52 17.68
CA TYR A 390 2.98 13.20 18.98
C TYR A 390 1.81 14.17 19.09
N CYS A 391 1.61 15.02 18.07
CA CYS A 391 0.51 15.97 18.03
C CYS A 391 -0.85 15.25 18.00
N ASP A 392 -1.02 14.23 17.16
CA ASP A 392 -2.27 13.48 17.06
C ASP A 392 -2.60 12.77 18.39
N ALA A 393 -1.59 12.21 19.08
CA ALA A 393 -1.79 11.58 20.37
C ALA A 393 -2.27 12.58 21.45
N ILE A 394 -1.60 13.74 21.57
CA ILE A 394 -1.99 14.76 22.55
C ILE A 394 -3.37 15.34 22.20
N ALA A 395 -3.62 15.61 20.92
CA ALA A 395 -4.88 16.16 20.44
C ALA A 395 -6.08 15.29 20.86
N ASN A 396 -5.96 13.96 20.73
CA ASN A 396 -7.03 13.03 21.10
C ASN A 396 -7.08 12.81 22.62
N LEU A 397 -5.94 12.81 23.31
CA LEU A 397 -5.92 12.71 24.78
C LEU A 397 -6.58 13.92 25.47
N LEU A 398 -6.56 15.10 24.85
CA LEU A 398 -7.19 16.32 25.37
C LEU A 398 -8.72 16.35 25.25
N ASP A 399 -9.31 15.39 24.54
CA ASP A 399 -10.78 15.24 24.49
C ASP A 399 -11.36 14.90 25.86
N LEU A 400 -10.54 14.34 26.77
CA LEU A 400 -10.89 14.15 28.16
C LEU A 400 -10.50 15.39 29.00
N PRO A 401 -11.46 16.15 29.57
CA PRO A 401 -11.16 17.44 30.21
C PRO A 401 -10.12 17.39 31.34
N LYS A 402 -10.07 16.29 32.13
CA LYS A 402 -9.06 16.12 33.20
C LYS A 402 -7.60 16.13 32.68
N ASN A 403 -7.39 15.86 31.39
CA ASN A 403 -6.06 15.86 30.78
C ASN A 403 -5.58 17.27 30.44
N GLN A 404 -6.48 18.24 30.27
CA GLN A 404 -6.12 19.61 29.90
C GLN A 404 -5.24 20.26 30.99
N GLU A 405 -5.56 20.05 32.26
CA GLU A 405 -4.74 20.54 33.37
C GLU A 405 -3.37 19.85 33.42
N GLN A 406 -3.33 18.53 33.22
CA GLN A 406 -2.09 17.74 33.31
C GLN A 406 -1.12 18.00 32.14
N PHE A 407 -1.63 18.24 30.93
CA PHE A 407 -0.83 18.66 29.77
C PHE A 407 -0.40 20.13 29.81
N GLY A 408 -0.77 20.86 30.87
CA GLY A 408 -0.28 22.19 31.23
C GLY A 408 1.22 22.28 31.54
N ASN A 409 2.05 21.54 30.80
CA ASN A 409 3.47 21.39 31.01
C ASN A 409 4.24 22.31 30.06
N ARG A 410 5.16 23.12 30.61
CA ARG A 410 5.98 24.05 29.83
C ARG A 410 6.79 23.38 28.73
N ARG A 411 7.26 22.14 28.93
CA ARG A 411 8.02 21.38 27.91
C ARG A 411 7.16 21.06 26.69
N VAL A 412 5.94 20.57 26.92
CA VAL A 412 4.97 20.28 25.85
C VAL A 412 4.71 21.54 25.05
N MET A 413 4.43 22.67 25.71
CA MET A 413 4.15 23.92 25.02
C MET A 413 5.34 24.47 24.22
N ILE A 414 6.58 24.26 24.68
CA ILE A 414 7.79 24.60 23.91
C ILE A 414 7.87 23.74 22.64
N ALA A 415 7.64 22.43 22.74
CA ALA A 415 7.63 21.54 21.57
C ALA A 415 6.55 21.96 20.55
N LEU A 416 5.33 22.25 21.01
CA LEU A 416 4.24 22.74 20.15
C LEU A 416 4.59 24.05 19.44
N LYS A 417 5.24 24.99 20.15
CA LYS A 417 5.72 26.23 19.54
C LYS A 417 6.75 25.96 18.44
N ASN A 418 7.71 25.07 18.70
CA ASN A 418 8.73 24.74 17.71
C ASN A 418 8.09 24.15 16.45
N TYR A 419 7.15 23.23 16.59
CA TYR A 419 6.43 22.65 15.45
C TYR A 419 5.61 23.69 14.67
N LEU A 420 4.99 24.67 15.34
CA LEU A 420 4.31 25.79 14.69
C LEU A 420 5.24 26.69 13.86
N GLN A 421 6.54 26.69 14.11
CA GLN A 421 7.51 27.51 13.37
C GLN A 421 7.98 26.86 12.08
N GLU A 422 7.84 25.54 11.93
CA GLU A 422 8.38 24.77 10.80
C GLU A 422 7.53 24.83 9.52
N GLN A 423 6.38 25.51 9.56
CA GLN A 423 5.49 25.73 8.41
C GLN A 423 4.96 24.46 7.72
N ASP A 424 4.78 23.38 8.47
CA ASP A 424 4.13 22.16 7.98
C ASP A 424 2.60 22.28 8.09
N SER A 425 1.94 22.46 6.93
CA SER A 425 0.48 22.61 6.84
C SER A 425 -0.29 21.40 7.38
N GLU A 426 0.27 20.19 7.32
CA GLU A 426 -0.41 19.00 7.84
C GLU A 426 -0.47 18.96 9.37
N LEU A 427 0.36 19.76 10.05
CA LEU A 427 0.42 19.85 11.51
C LEU A 427 -0.46 20.96 12.09
N TYR A 428 -0.88 21.96 11.30
CA TYR A 428 -1.63 23.09 11.85
C TYR A 428 -2.95 22.67 12.51
N LYS A 429 -3.72 21.78 11.89
CA LYS A 429 -4.98 21.26 12.45
C LYS A 429 -4.81 20.66 13.86
N PRO A 430 -3.97 19.63 14.06
CA PRO A 430 -3.80 19.07 15.40
C PRO A 430 -3.15 20.08 16.36
N LEU A 431 -2.18 20.88 15.92
CA LEU A 431 -1.53 21.89 16.77
C LEU A 431 -2.50 22.95 17.29
N THR A 432 -3.33 23.52 16.43
CA THR A 432 -4.29 24.56 16.85
C THR A 432 -5.40 23.97 17.72
N LYS A 433 -5.81 22.71 17.49
CA LYS A 433 -6.72 22.00 18.40
C LYS A 433 -6.11 21.87 19.79
N ILE A 434 -4.89 21.33 19.89
CA ILE A 434 -4.17 21.17 21.17
C ILE A 434 -4.08 22.49 21.92
N ILE A 435 -3.63 23.56 21.24
CA ILE A 435 -3.43 24.86 21.88
C ILE A 435 -4.75 25.48 22.33
N TYR A 436 -5.82 25.33 21.54
CA TYR A 436 -7.16 25.74 21.94
C TYR A 436 -7.63 24.98 23.19
N ASP A 437 -7.55 23.65 23.19
CA ASP A 437 -8.00 22.81 24.31
C ASP A 437 -7.21 23.13 25.58
N LEU A 438 -5.89 23.33 25.48
CA LEU A 438 -5.06 23.77 26.60
C LEU A 438 -5.44 25.18 27.10
N SER A 439 -5.81 26.10 26.19
CA SER A 439 -6.19 27.48 26.54
C SER A 439 -7.51 27.58 27.32
N CYS A 440 -8.33 26.52 27.32
CA CYS A 440 -9.56 26.50 28.12
C CYS A 440 -9.27 26.49 29.63
N VAL A 441 -8.05 26.12 30.04
CA VAL A 441 -7.60 26.13 31.43
C VAL A 441 -6.83 27.43 31.73
N PRO A 442 -7.21 28.24 32.74
CA PRO A 442 -6.54 29.51 33.04
C PRO A 442 -5.05 29.39 33.37
N SER A 443 -4.61 28.38 34.14
CA SER A 443 -3.19 28.19 34.48
C SER A 443 -2.33 27.96 33.23
N ASN A 444 -2.86 27.24 32.25
CA ASN A 444 -2.17 26.95 30.99
C ASN A 444 -2.00 28.20 30.12
N CYS A 445 -2.97 29.11 30.14
CA CYS A 445 -2.88 30.38 29.39
C CYS A 445 -1.66 31.22 29.82
N VAL A 446 -1.26 31.17 31.09
CA VAL A 446 -0.04 31.83 31.58
C VAL A 446 1.19 31.24 30.88
N ILE A 447 1.28 29.91 30.84
CA ILE A 447 2.42 29.20 30.25
C ILE A 447 2.45 29.40 28.72
N LEU A 448 1.30 29.32 28.04
CA LEU A 448 1.18 29.57 26.59
C LEU A 448 1.64 30.99 26.23
N HIS A 449 1.27 31.98 27.04
CA HIS A 449 1.73 33.35 26.90
C HIS A 449 3.25 33.46 27.09
N ASP A 450 3.78 32.90 28.16
CA ASP A 450 5.21 32.96 28.49
C ASP A 450 6.11 32.24 27.47
N VAL A 451 5.60 31.18 26.85
CA VAL A 451 6.29 30.48 25.75
C VAL A 451 6.26 31.29 24.45
N GLY A 452 5.29 32.22 24.29
CA GLY A 452 5.20 33.14 23.17
C GLY A 452 4.43 32.60 21.95
N ILE A 453 3.53 31.63 22.15
CA ILE A 453 2.74 30.98 21.08
C ILE A 453 1.78 31.95 20.38
N ALA A 454 1.33 32.99 21.06
CA ALA A 454 0.34 33.93 20.53
C ALA A 454 0.75 34.57 19.17
N SER A 455 2.05 34.81 18.97
CA SER A 455 2.57 35.38 17.72
C SER A 455 2.42 34.43 16.53
N ASN A 456 2.55 33.13 16.75
CA ASN A 456 2.32 32.10 15.73
C ASN A 456 0.83 31.98 15.40
N LEU A 457 -0.04 31.95 16.41
CA LEU A 457 -1.49 31.86 16.21
C LEU A 457 -2.07 33.06 15.46
N LEU A 458 -1.54 34.27 15.70
CA LEU A 458 -1.97 35.47 14.97
C LEU A 458 -1.76 35.35 13.46
N LYS A 459 -0.70 34.65 13.02
CA LYS A 459 -0.47 34.37 11.59
C LYS A 459 -1.50 33.36 11.06
N LEU A 460 -1.83 32.35 11.86
CA LEU A 460 -2.77 31.28 11.49
C LEU A 460 -4.25 31.71 11.47
N ILE A 461 -4.59 32.91 11.94
CA ILE A 461 -5.93 33.49 11.71
C ILE A 461 -6.18 33.72 10.21
N GLY A 462 -5.11 33.95 9.42
CA GLY A 462 -5.19 34.13 7.98
C GLY A 462 -4.98 32.85 7.17
N ASP A 463 -4.99 31.67 7.79
CA ASP A 463 -4.85 30.38 7.11
C ASP A 463 -6.05 30.06 6.23
N ASP A 464 -5.92 29.22 5.21
CA ASP A 464 -7.03 28.88 4.31
C ASP A 464 -8.05 27.91 4.94
N ASP A 465 -7.67 27.15 5.99
CA ASP A 465 -8.58 26.20 6.64
C ASP A 465 -9.42 26.85 7.76
N PRO A 466 -10.77 26.85 7.65
CA PRO A 466 -11.64 27.47 8.66
C PRO A 466 -11.47 26.92 10.08
N ASN A 467 -11.14 25.62 10.23
CA ASN A 467 -10.95 25.03 11.56
C ASN A 467 -9.66 25.57 12.22
N VAL A 468 -8.61 25.77 11.42
CA VAL A 468 -7.33 26.34 11.89
C VAL A 468 -7.55 27.79 12.32
N GLN A 469 -8.29 28.57 11.52
CA GLN A 469 -8.66 29.95 11.85
C GLN A 469 -9.45 30.03 13.16
N GLU A 470 -10.53 29.24 13.27
CA GLU A 470 -11.44 29.28 14.42
C GLU A 470 -10.72 28.91 15.72
N LYS A 471 -9.98 27.79 15.72
CA LYS A 471 -9.24 27.32 16.90
C LYS A 471 -8.16 28.31 17.31
N SER A 472 -7.44 28.90 16.35
CA SER A 472 -6.43 29.94 16.61
C SER A 472 -7.06 31.19 17.24
N ALA A 473 -8.16 31.69 16.68
CA ALA A 473 -8.88 32.86 17.18
C ALA A 473 -9.43 32.64 18.60
N ASN A 474 -10.04 31.48 18.84
CA ASN A 474 -10.58 31.14 20.15
C ASN A 474 -9.49 30.95 21.22
N ALA A 475 -8.35 30.34 20.87
CA ALA A 475 -7.22 30.24 21.80
C ALA A 475 -6.67 31.62 22.20
N LEU A 476 -6.53 32.53 21.22
CA LEU A 476 -6.12 33.92 21.47
C LEU A 476 -7.14 34.68 22.33
N ARG A 477 -8.44 34.44 22.14
CA ARG A 477 -9.51 35.01 22.96
C ARG A 477 -9.37 34.58 24.42
N ASN A 478 -9.17 33.30 24.68
CA ASN A 478 -9.04 32.74 26.03
C ASN A 478 -7.81 33.34 26.75
N MET A 479 -6.66 33.37 26.09
CA MET A 479 -5.44 33.98 26.64
C MET A 479 -5.63 35.49 26.94
N ARG A 480 -6.31 36.22 26.06
CA ARG A 480 -6.60 37.66 26.26
C ARG A 480 -7.56 37.91 27.42
N GLN A 481 -8.57 37.07 27.60
CA GLN A 481 -9.52 37.20 28.70
C GLN A 481 -8.82 37.08 30.05
N LEU A 482 -7.90 36.12 30.20
CA LEU A 482 -7.10 35.99 31.42
C LEU A 482 -6.22 37.22 31.69
N LEU A 483 -5.53 37.74 30.67
CA LEU A 483 -4.73 38.96 30.79
C LEU A 483 -5.56 40.17 31.24
N ASN A 484 -6.78 40.31 30.72
CA ASN A 484 -7.69 41.39 31.12
C ASN A 484 -8.18 41.23 32.56
N ALA A 485 -8.53 40.01 32.97
CA ALA A 485 -8.92 39.71 34.35
C ALA A 485 -7.79 40.02 35.33
N ASN A 486 -6.56 39.62 35.02
CA ASN A 486 -5.38 39.94 35.84
C ASN A 486 -5.14 41.45 35.97
N ARG A 487 -5.21 42.20 34.87
CA ARG A 487 -5.08 43.68 34.92
C ARG A 487 -6.18 44.34 35.74
N GLN A 488 -7.40 43.78 35.76
CA GLN A 488 -8.50 44.30 36.56
C GLN A 488 -8.25 44.07 38.06
N VAL A 489 -7.73 42.89 38.42
CA VAL A 489 -7.31 42.57 39.80
C VAL A 489 -6.17 43.49 40.25
N GLU A 490 -5.11 43.64 39.44
CA GLU A 490 -4.00 44.57 39.74
C GLU A 490 -4.48 46.00 39.97
N ARG A 491 -5.37 46.52 39.12
CA ARG A 491 -5.96 47.86 39.28
C ARG A 491 -6.76 47.99 40.58
N THR A 492 -7.41 46.92 41.01
CA THR A 492 -8.18 46.90 42.26
C THR A 492 -7.24 46.90 43.47
N ILE A 493 -6.22 46.05 43.45
CA ILE A 493 -5.18 45.99 44.48
C ILE A 493 -4.47 47.34 44.61
N ILE A 494 -4.07 47.98 43.50
CA ILE A 494 -3.42 49.30 43.53
C ILE A 494 -4.35 50.36 44.14
N LYS A 495 -5.64 50.34 43.80
CA LYS A 495 -6.63 51.23 44.40
C LYS A 495 -6.77 51.01 45.90
N ASP A 496 -6.80 49.76 46.36
CA ASP A 496 -6.95 49.45 47.79
C ASP A 496 -5.68 49.76 48.58
N ILE A 497 -4.49 49.51 48.02
CA ILE A 497 -3.21 49.95 48.61
C ILE A 497 -3.16 51.48 48.72
N SER A 498 -3.64 52.21 47.70
CA SER A 498 -3.70 53.68 47.74
C SER A 498 -4.67 54.25 48.77
N ARG A 499 -5.58 53.43 49.30
CA ARG A 499 -6.51 53.77 50.40
C ARG A 499 -5.95 53.46 51.78
N VAL A 500 -4.84 52.73 51.89
CA VAL A 500 -4.17 52.48 53.16
C VAL A 500 -3.48 53.78 53.62
N PRO A 501 -3.84 54.36 54.79
CA PRO A 501 -3.23 55.60 55.24
C PRO A 501 -1.73 55.40 55.48
N THR A 502 -0.91 56.31 54.96
CA THR A 502 0.55 56.27 55.13
C THR A 502 0.92 56.23 56.62
N GLN A 503 2.08 55.61 56.96
CA GLN A 503 2.59 55.53 58.34
C GLN A 503 2.55 56.88 59.06
N LYS A 504 2.86 57.97 58.33
CA LYS A 504 2.79 59.36 58.79
C LYS A 504 1.39 59.82 59.23
N THR A 505 0.35 59.30 58.59
CA THR A 505 -1.07 59.57 58.88
C THR A 505 -1.57 58.74 60.06
N ILE A 506 -1.03 57.53 60.22
CA ILE A 506 -1.26 56.66 61.38
C ILE A 506 -0.60 57.29 62.63
N ASP A 507 0.67 57.72 62.53
CA ASP A 507 1.40 58.37 63.63
C ASP A 507 0.74 59.69 64.09
N LYS A 508 0.16 60.45 63.15
CA LYS A 508 -0.60 61.68 63.46
C LYS A 508 -1.91 61.39 64.19
N ARG A 509 -2.57 60.27 63.89
CA ARG A 509 -3.81 59.84 64.56
C ARG A 509 -3.53 59.26 65.95
N VAL A 510 -2.42 58.53 66.11
CA VAL A 510 -1.97 58.01 67.41
C VAL A 510 -1.57 59.15 68.35
N LYS A 511 -0.91 60.21 67.86
CA LYS A 511 -0.61 61.44 68.61
C LYS A 511 -1.82 62.32 68.97
N CYS A 512 -3.00 62.06 68.41
CA CYS A 512 -4.25 62.72 68.82
C CYS A 512 -5.04 61.92 69.87
N ILE A 513 -4.60 60.69 70.17
CA ILE A 513 -5.24 59.77 71.13
C ILE A 513 -4.42 59.66 72.43
N LEU A 514 -3.12 59.96 72.38
CA LEU A 514 -2.25 60.25 73.54
C LEU A 514 -2.21 61.75 73.79
#